data_AF-Q27777-F1
#
_entry.id   AF-Q27777-F1
#
_cell.length_a   1.000
_cell.length_b   1.000
_cell.length_c   1.000
_cell.angle_alpha   90.00
_cell.angle_beta   90.00
_cell.angle_gamma   90.00
#
_symmetry.space_group_name_H-M   'P 1'
#
loop_
_entity.id
_entity.type
_entity.pdbx_description
1 polymer ?
#
loop_
_entity_poly.entity_id
_entity_poly.type
_entity_poly.pdbx_seq_one_letter_code
_entity_poly.pdbx_strand_id
1 'polypeptide(L)'
;VGGNWKMNGDKKQVTEIVETLKKGPLDSNVEVVVGVPAIYLEYVQSIVPNTINVAAQNCWKSPKGAFTGEISPAMIKDIGANWVVLGHSER
;
A
#
# COMPACT_ATOMS: atom_id res chain seq x y z
N VAL A 1 2.10 3.20 -12.98
CA VAL A 1 0.82 2.46 -12.97
C VAL A 1 0.43 2.17 -11.54
N GLY A 2 -0.81 2.53 -11.15
CA GLY A 2 -1.33 2.32 -9.81
C GLY A 2 -2.39 1.21 -9.77
N GLY A 3 -2.25 0.25 -8.84
CA GLY A 3 -3.24 -0.80 -8.60
C GLY A 3 -3.86 -0.66 -7.21
N ASN A 4 -5.03 -0.03 -7.10
CA ASN A 4 -5.76 0.09 -5.83
C ASN A 4 -6.57 -1.18 -5.57
N TRP A 5 -6.18 -1.99 -4.58
CA TRP A 5 -6.87 -3.24 -4.23
C TRP A 5 -8.20 -3.00 -3.51
N LYS A 6 -8.47 -1.76 -3.07
CA LYS A 6 -9.64 -1.39 -2.25
C LYS A 6 -9.75 -2.33 -1.04
N MET A 7 -10.97 -2.65 -0.60
CA MET A 7 -11.21 -3.56 0.52
C MET A 7 -11.18 -5.04 0.08
N ASN A 8 -10.10 -5.49 -0.55
CA ASN A 8 -9.92 -6.88 -0.99
C ASN A 8 -8.58 -7.45 -0.55
N GLY A 9 -8.55 -8.75 -0.32
CA GLY A 9 -7.35 -9.52 -0.01
C GLY A 9 -7.43 -10.25 1.33
N ASP A 10 -6.69 -11.34 1.39
CA ASP A 10 -6.21 -11.98 2.60
C ASP A 10 -4.69 -12.24 2.45
N LYS A 11 -4.01 -12.75 3.49
CA LYS A 11 -2.56 -12.99 3.43
C LYS A 11 -2.14 -13.88 2.26
N LYS A 12 -2.94 -14.89 1.91
CA LYS A 12 -2.63 -15.79 0.79
C LYS A 12 -2.78 -15.04 -0.53
N GLN A 13 -3.90 -14.37 -0.73
CA GLN A 13 -4.18 -13.62 -1.97
C GLN A 13 -3.16 -12.51 -2.22
N VAL A 14 -2.83 -11.70 -1.21
CA VAL A 14 -1.84 -10.62 -1.40
C VAL A 14 -0.45 -11.17 -1.71
N THR A 15 -0.08 -12.32 -1.13
CA THR A 15 1.17 -13.02 -1.46
C THR A 15 1.17 -13.48 -2.91
N GLU A 16 0.09 -14.12 -3.36
CA GLU A 16 -0.05 -14.59 -4.74
C GLU A 16 0.04 -13.44 -5.75
N ILE A 17 -0.58 -12.29 -5.44
CA ILE A 17 -0.48 -11.07 -6.26
C ILE A 17 0.98 -10.60 -6.32
N VAL A 18 1.67 -10.50 -5.18
CA VAL A 18 3.07 -10.06 -5.14
C VAL A 18 3.99 -11.02 -5.90
N GLU A 19 3.81 -12.34 -5.75
CA GLU A 19 4.58 -13.34 -6.49
C GLU A 19 4.32 -13.28 -7.99
N THR A 20 3.10 -12.90 -8.40
CA THR A 20 2.78 -12.64 -9.81
C THR A 20 3.51 -11.40 -10.32
N LEU A 21 3.50 -10.31 -9.55
CA LEU A 21 4.18 -9.06 -9.89
C LEU A 21 5.70 -9.23 -10.00
N LYS A 22 6.31 -10.10 -9.19
CA LYS A 22 7.75 -10.42 -9.27
C LYS A 22 8.16 -11.12 -10.56
N LYS A 23 7.26 -11.90 -11.17
CA LYS A 23 7.55 -12.70 -12.38
C LYS A 23 7.32 -11.93 -13.68
N GLY A 24 6.45 -10.94 -13.67
CA GLY A 24 6.11 -10.18 -14.86
C GLY A 24 7.27 -9.28 -15.32
N PRO A 25 7.48 -9.08 -16.63
CA PRO A 25 8.39 -8.05 -17.09
C PRO A 25 7.79 -6.69 -16.71
N LEU A 26 8.38 -6.04 -15.71
CA LEU A 26 8.09 -4.65 -15.41
C LEU A 26 9.07 -3.78 -16.19
N ASP A 27 8.54 -2.89 -17.03
CA ASP A 27 9.35 -1.88 -17.72
C ASP A 27 10.03 -1.00 -16.66
N SER A 28 11.36 -0.93 -16.71
CA SER A 28 12.16 -0.14 -15.77
C SER A 28 11.86 1.36 -15.82
N ASN A 29 11.21 1.85 -16.88
CA ASN A 29 10.80 3.24 -17.03
C ASN A 29 9.43 3.53 -16.39
N VAL A 30 8.74 2.52 -15.85
CA VAL A 30 7.40 2.65 -15.28
C VAL A 30 7.47 2.51 -13.76
N GLU A 31 7.05 3.54 -13.05
CA GLU A 31 6.82 3.45 -11.61
C GLU A 31 5.56 2.63 -11.32
N VAL A 32 5.67 1.60 -10.47
CA VAL A 32 4.56 0.73 -10.07
C VAL A 32 4.22 0.98 -8.61
N VAL A 33 2.93 1.22 -8.32
CA VAL A 33 2.44 1.45 -6.96
C VAL A 33 1.21 0.59 -6.68
N VAL A 34 1.16 -0.11 -5.55
CA VAL A 34 -0.01 -0.91 -5.12
C VAL A 34 -0.67 -0.33 -3.89
N GLY A 35 -1.98 -0.07 -3.96
CA GLY A 35 -2.79 0.46 -2.86
C GLY A 35 -3.38 -0.67 -2.03
N VAL A 36 -2.93 -0.84 -0.78
CA VAL A 36 -3.17 -2.03 0.04
C VAL A 36 -4.08 -1.71 1.24
N PRO A 37 -5.02 -2.60 1.63
CA PRO A 37 -5.74 -2.46 2.90
C PRO A 37 -4.78 -2.29 4.08
N ALA A 38 -5.08 -1.36 4.99
CA ALA A 38 -4.17 -0.99 6.09
C ALA A 38 -3.71 -2.19 6.94
N ILE A 39 -4.57 -3.20 7.14
CA ILE A 39 -4.26 -4.41 7.91
C ILE A 39 -3.20 -5.31 7.28
N TYR A 40 -2.88 -5.13 6.00
CA TYR A 40 -1.86 -5.88 5.26
C TYR A 40 -0.68 -5.02 4.81
N LEU A 41 -0.65 -3.73 5.18
CA LEU A 41 0.30 -2.76 4.63
C LEU A 41 1.75 -3.12 4.92
N GLU A 42 2.08 -3.39 6.20
CA GLU A 42 3.42 -3.81 6.62
C GLU A 42 3.80 -5.17 6.02
N TYR A 43 2.85 -6.11 6.00
CA TYR A 43 3.09 -7.43 5.43
C TYR A 43 3.46 -7.34 3.96
N VAL A 44 2.68 -6.62 3.14
CA VAL A 44 2.95 -6.43 1.72
C VAL A 44 4.28 -5.70 1.52
N GLN A 45 4.53 -4.63 2.29
CA GLN A 45 5.80 -3.91 2.26
C GLN A 45 7.01 -4.82 2.52
N SER A 46 6.88 -5.83 3.38
CA SER A 46 7.97 -6.77 3.67
C SER A 46 8.25 -7.79 2.56
N ILE A 47 7.30 -8.02 1.63
CA ILE A 47 7.42 -9.08 0.60
C ILE A 47 7.54 -8.56 -0.83
N VAL A 48 7.22 -7.29 -1.08
CA VAL A 48 7.38 -6.66 -2.41
C VAL A 48 8.86 -6.41 -2.74
N PRO A 49 9.24 -6.49 -4.02
CA PRO A 49 10.56 -6.03 -4.45
C PRO A 49 10.68 -4.50 -4.37
N ASN A 50 11.90 -3.98 -4.27
CA ASN A 50 12.18 -2.53 -4.22
C ASN A 50 11.72 -1.75 -5.47
N THR A 51 11.40 -2.46 -6.56
CA THR A 51 10.87 -1.87 -7.81
C THR A 51 9.37 -1.57 -7.73
N ILE A 52 8.69 -1.99 -6.68
CA ILE A 52 7.24 -1.78 -6.48
C ILE A 52 7.02 -1.00 -5.19
N ASN A 53 6.38 0.15 -5.32
CA ASN A 53 5.98 0.97 -4.18
C ASN A 53 4.67 0.47 -3.57
N VAL A 54 4.54 0.62 -2.24
CA VAL A 54 3.32 0.32 -1.50
C VAL A 54 2.67 1.62 -1.04
N ALA A 55 1.35 1.70 -1.21
CA ALA A 55 0.52 2.81 -0.80
C ALA A 55 -0.54 2.39 0.21
N ALA A 56 -0.72 3.19 1.27
CA ALA A 56 -1.94 3.15 2.06
C ALA A 56 -3.14 3.66 1.23
N GLN A 57 -4.34 3.24 1.58
CA GLN A 57 -5.56 3.64 0.85
C GLN A 57 -6.27 4.88 1.44
N ASN A 58 -5.81 5.34 2.61
CA ASN A 58 -6.21 6.59 3.24
C ASN A 58 -5.19 6.95 4.33
N CYS A 59 -5.15 8.22 4.74
CA CYS A 59 -4.50 8.62 5.99
C CYS A 59 -5.12 9.91 6.54
N TRP A 60 -4.90 10.13 7.83
CA TRP A 60 -5.30 11.37 8.49
C TRP A 60 -4.29 12.49 8.28
N LYS A 61 -4.73 13.73 8.48
CA LYS A 61 -3.91 14.94 8.28
C LYS A 61 -2.91 15.23 9.40
N SER A 62 -3.14 14.68 10.60
CA SER A 62 -2.29 14.93 11.78
C SER A 62 -1.38 13.73 12.06
N PRO A 63 -0.14 13.94 12.53
CA PRO A 63 0.80 12.84 12.80
C PRO A 63 0.37 11.95 13.97
N LYS A 64 -0.38 12.49 14.95
CA LYS A 64 -0.94 11.79 16.12
C LYS A 64 -2.10 12.60 16.72
N GLY A 65 -2.94 11.93 17.52
CA GLY A 65 -4.03 12.56 18.26
C GLY A 65 -5.12 11.55 18.65
N ALA A 66 -6.19 12.04 19.25
CA ALA A 66 -7.35 11.23 19.62
C ALA A 66 -8.29 11.00 18.41
N PHE A 67 -7.81 10.26 17.41
CA PHE A 67 -8.52 9.94 16.16
C PHE A 67 -8.66 8.41 16.03
N THR A 68 -9.58 7.83 16.80
CA THR A 68 -9.78 6.37 16.84
C THR A 68 -10.06 5.81 15.45
N GLY A 69 -9.28 4.81 15.03
CA GLY A 69 -9.43 4.11 13.74
C GLY A 69 -8.63 4.72 12.58
N GLU A 70 -8.10 5.92 12.73
CA GLU A 70 -7.28 6.57 11.71
C GLU A 70 -5.81 6.13 11.78
N ILE A 71 -5.14 6.15 10.62
CA ILE A 71 -3.68 5.98 10.53
C ILE A 71 -3.03 7.28 10.04
N SER A 72 -1.81 7.57 10.49
CA SER A 72 -1.10 8.79 10.11
C SER A 72 -0.03 8.53 9.05
N PRO A 73 0.38 9.57 8.29
CA PRO A 73 1.55 9.49 7.41
C PRO A 73 2.82 9.02 8.13
N ALA A 74 2.96 9.35 9.42
CA ALA A 74 4.08 8.89 10.23
C ALA A 74 4.06 7.37 10.44
N MET A 75 2.91 6.77 10.72
CA MET A 75 2.76 5.31 10.82
C MET A 75 3.03 4.60 9.50
N ILE A 76 2.59 5.17 8.38
CA ILE A 76 2.83 4.62 7.04
C ILE A 76 4.34 4.62 6.73
N LYS A 77 5.02 5.72 7.07
CA LYS A 77 6.47 5.85 6.87
C LYS A 77 7.28 4.92 7.79
N ASP A 78 6.82 4.69 9.01
CA ASP A 78 7.47 3.82 10.00
C ASP A 78 7.67 2.39 9.49
N ILE A 79 6.67 1.86 8.78
CA ILE A 79 6.74 0.53 8.16
C ILE A 79 7.44 0.51 6.80
N GLY A 80 7.96 1.65 6.32
CA GLY A 80 8.72 1.76 5.06
C GLY A 80 7.90 2.10 3.80
N ALA A 81 6.58 2.29 3.91
CA ALA A 81 5.76 2.73 2.79
C ALA A 81 5.82 4.26 2.63
N ASN A 82 5.83 4.74 1.38
CA ASN A 82 6.00 6.18 1.07
C ASN A 82 4.83 6.80 0.30
N TRP A 83 3.78 6.03 0.04
CA TRP A 83 2.63 6.47 -0.76
C TRP A 83 1.31 6.36 0.00
N VAL A 84 0.36 7.21 -0.38
CA VAL A 84 -1.02 7.13 0.10
C VAL A 84 -1.98 7.62 -0.99
N VAL A 85 -3.09 6.92 -1.16
CA VAL A 85 -4.22 7.37 -1.99
C VAL A 85 -5.11 8.28 -1.14
N LEU A 86 -5.44 9.47 -1.65
CA LEU A 86 -6.30 10.45 -0.98
C LEU A 86 -7.39 10.95 -1.94
N GLY A 87 -8.57 11.26 -1.41
CA GLY A 87 -9.68 11.78 -2.21
C GLY A 87 -10.29 10.77 -3.19
N HIS A 88 -10.14 9.46 -2.91
CA HIS A 88 -10.82 8.42 -3.69
C HIS A 88 -12.34 8.61 -3.59
N SER A 89 -13.10 8.34 -4.65
CA SER A 89 -14.56 8.60 -4.67
C SER A 89 -15.37 7.82 -3.62
N GLU A 90 -14.80 6.76 -3.05
CA GLU A 90 -15.38 5.94 -1.97
C GLU A 90 -14.99 6.45 -0.57
N ARG A 91 -14.27 7.59 -0.48
CA ARG A 91 -13.79 8.22 0.76
C ARG A 91 -14.47 9.54 1.02
#